data_AF-A0A080P002-F1
#
_entry.id   AF-A0A080P002-F1
#
_cell.length_a   1.000
_cell.length_b   1.000
_cell.length_c   1.000
_cell.angle_alpha   90.00
_cell.angle_beta   90.00
_cell.angle_gamma   90.00
#
_symmetry.space_group_name_H-M   'P 1'
#
loop_
_entity.id
_entity.type
_entity.pdbx_description
1 polymer ?
#
loop_
_entity_poly.entity_id
_entity_poly.type
_entity_poly.pdbx_seq_one_letter_code
_entity_poly.pdbx_strand_id
1 'polypeptide(L)'
;MTTANDTIDRLAGLTDQSPVFATRRQRDKVAIATQACEDLLLGDGLADSLSRAERLVLASEQCRVSGVQALADEYRQRAESLGDALTPALRTVLAQPGAQTGNARLDAALHFVRTLALHPAESDRAALLAMPESGLSIDDTVLVAQLVGFIAYQLRLFAGVQAMDALGGQASAPAAEAAAAPFVHPANLPPPGEPLRRNGYTSETLDWTSWLPVLDPATATAEQQAVLDLSHPKARTSDFYLLLARQPRVLSERSQAFNAIMYAPGGLSRAEREVAATAVSRSNGCVYCASVHAQRFEQLAKRNDVMAQMFDDPDTAGTNARERAIIQSSLALTRAPGSFGAAQLQPLRDAGLTDQEILDMLHSAALFGWANRLMLNLGKERYITP
;
A
#
# COMPACT_ATOMS: atom_id res chain seq x y z
N MET A 1 16.16 -7.83 -14.25
CA MET A 1 15.96 -6.40 -14.59
C MET A 1 17.05 -5.61 -13.88
N THR A 2 17.75 -4.74 -14.59
CA THR A 2 18.73 -3.83 -13.99
C THR A 2 17.99 -2.65 -13.36
N THR A 3 18.50 -2.14 -12.24
CA THR A 3 17.90 -1.02 -11.48
C THR A 3 18.04 0.34 -12.17
N ALA A 4 18.71 0.37 -13.33
CA ALA A 4 18.89 1.54 -14.18
C ALA A 4 17.57 2.13 -14.72
N ASN A 5 16.47 1.40 -14.65
CA ASN A 5 15.13 1.84 -15.08
C ASN A 5 14.13 2.06 -13.91
N ASP A 6 14.59 2.14 -12.65
CA ASP A 6 13.70 2.36 -11.50
C ASP A 6 12.97 3.71 -11.63
N THR A 7 11.64 3.68 -11.83
CA THR A 7 10.82 4.88 -12.04
C THR A 7 10.92 5.84 -10.85
N ILE A 8 10.99 5.32 -9.62
CA ILE A 8 11.05 6.15 -8.41
C ILE A 8 12.38 6.91 -8.36
N ASP A 9 13.52 6.23 -8.56
CA ASP A 9 14.83 6.88 -8.57
C ASP A 9 14.91 7.94 -9.66
N ARG A 10 14.47 7.60 -10.88
CA ARG A 10 14.50 8.51 -12.03
C ARG A 10 13.67 9.77 -11.79
N LEU A 11 12.43 9.62 -11.34
CA LEU A 11 11.54 10.76 -11.11
C LEU A 11 11.94 11.58 -9.87
N ALA A 12 12.59 10.96 -8.89
CA ALA A 12 13.12 11.65 -7.71
C ALA A 12 14.47 12.34 -8.00
N GLY A 13 15.04 12.18 -9.19
CA GLY A 13 16.33 12.76 -9.56
C GLY A 13 17.52 12.13 -8.83
N LEU A 14 17.37 10.90 -8.35
CA LEU A 14 18.41 10.20 -7.60
C LEU A 14 19.51 9.70 -8.53
N THR A 15 20.75 9.93 -8.15
CA THR A 15 21.95 9.46 -8.86
C THR A 15 22.79 8.58 -7.94
N ASP A 16 23.81 7.91 -8.47
CA ASP A 16 24.75 7.11 -7.67
C ASP A 16 25.51 7.92 -6.60
N GLN A 17 25.55 9.25 -6.73
CA GLN A 17 26.10 10.18 -5.74
C GLN A 17 25.10 10.58 -4.65
N SER A 18 23.80 10.33 -4.84
CA SER A 18 22.77 10.71 -3.87
C SER A 18 22.80 9.76 -2.66
N PRO A 19 22.92 10.26 -1.42
CA PRO A 19 22.89 9.39 -0.23
C PRO A 19 21.60 8.54 -0.15
N VAL A 20 20.46 9.10 -0.56
CA VAL A 20 19.17 8.38 -0.61
C VAL A 20 19.19 7.26 -1.64
N PHE A 21 19.89 7.42 -2.77
CA PHE A 21 20.08 6.33 -3.73
C PHE A 21 20.83 5.17 -3.09
N ALA A 22 21.94 5.44 -2.41
CA ALA A 22 22.70 4.43 -1.68
C ALA A 22 21.83 3.71 -0.63
N THR A 23 21.03 4.45 0.14
CA THR A 23 20.07 3.88 1.10
C THR A 23 19.04 2.99 0.41
N ARG A 24 18.48 3.39 -0.73
CA ARG A 24 17.55 2.56 -1.53
C ARG A 24 18.20 1.28 -2.04
N ARG A 25 19.48 1.32 -2.42
CA ARG A 25 20.23 0.12 -2.84
C ARG A 25 20.48 -0.86 -1.69
N GLN A 26 20.38 -0.46 -0.42
CA GLN A 26 20.35 -1.40 0.72
C GLN A 26 19.05 -2.23 0.77
N ARG A 27 18.04 -1.86 -0.04
CA ARG A 27 16.78 -2.58 -0.24
C ARG A 27 16.58 -2.91 -1.72
N ASP A 28 17.64 -3.33 -2.41
CA ASP A 28 17.63 -3.57 -3.85
C ASP A 28 16.51 -4.53 -4.31
N LYS A 29 16.22 -5.56 -3.52
CA LYS A 29 15.10 -6.49 -3.76
C LYS A 29 13.74 -5.78 -3.80
N VAL A 30 13.53 -4.76 -2.98
CA VAL A 30 12.29 -3.98 -2.95
C VAL A 30 12.18 -3.11 -4.20
N ALA A 31 13.28 -2.46 -4.62
CA ALA A 31 13.31 -1.68 -5.85
C ALA A 31 13.02 -2.56 -7.09
N ILE A 32 13.69 -3.72 -7.19
CA ILE A 32 13.47 -4.68 -8.28
C ILE A 32 12.01 -5.16 -8.30
N ALA A 33 11.46 -5.59 -7.15
CA ALA A 33 10.09 -6.07 -7.08
C ALA A 33 9.05 -4.97 -7.38
N THR A 34 9.34 -3.73 -6.98
CA THR A 34 8.50 -2.55 -7.29
C THR A 34 8.46 -2.30 -8.79
N GLN A 35 9.62 -2.27 -9.45
CA GLN A 35 9.70 -2.07 -10.89
C GLN A 35 9.06 -3.23 -11.66
N ALA A 36 9.23 -4.48 -11.20
CA ALA A 36 8.59 -5.63 -11.82
C ALA A 36 7.05 -5.57 -11.74
N CYS A 37 6.50 -5.11 -10.61
CA CYS A 37 5.06 -4.84 -10.48
C CYS A 37 4.61 -3.78 -11.49
N GLU A 38 5.36 -2.68 -11.62
CA GLU A 38 5.05 -1.60 -12.55
C GLU A 38 5.09 -2.07 -14.02
N ASP A 39 6.16 -2.77 -14.40
CA ASP A 39 6.36 -3.27 -15.76
C ASP A 39 5.27 -4.25 -16.16
N LEU A 40 4.81 -5.09 -15.23
CA LEU A 40 3.68 -5.98 -15.45
C LEU A 40 2.36 -5.19 -15.58
N LEU A 41 2.04 -4.35 -14.58
CA LEU A 41 0.76 -3.66 -14.46
C LEU A 41 0.58 -2.50 -15.45
N LEU A 42 1.65 -1.96 -16.02
CA LEU A 42 1.60 -0.78 -16.91
C LEU A 42 2.39 -0.97 -18.22
N GLY A 43 2.95 -2.15 -18.44
CA GLY A 43 3.54 -2.58 -19.70
C GLY A 43 2.63 -3.51 -20.51
N ASP A 44 3.20 -4.17 -21.50
CA ASP A 44 2.50 -5.07 -22.44
C ASP A 44 2.40 -6.52 -21.92
N GLY A 45 2.81 -6.75 -20.67
CA GLY A 45 2.96 -8.10 -20.12
C GLY A 45 1.66 -8.83 -19.77
N LEU A 46 0.51 -8.16 -19.84
CA LEU A 46 -0.79 -8.71 -19.48
C LEU A 46 -1.68 -8.90 -20.72
N ALA A 47 -2.37 -10.03 -20.81
CA ALA A 47 -3.23 -10.40 -21.94
C ALA A 47 -4.73 -10.14 -21.66
N ASP A 48 -5.03 -9.25 -20.71
CA ASP A 48 -6.38 -8.95 -20.24
C ASP A 48 -7.14 -8.01 -21.19
N SER A 49 -8.48 -7.94 -21.04
CA SER A 49 -9.33 -7.04 -21.84
C SER A 49 -9.25 -5.57 -21.40
N LEU A 50 -8.61 -5.29 -20.26
CA LEU A 50 -8.24 -3.94 -19.86
C LEU A 50 -6.91 -3.55 -20.53
N SER A 51 -7.01 -2.71 -21.56
CA SER A 51 -5.87 -2.33 -22.39
C SER A 51 -4.78 -1.60 -21.60
N ARG A 52 -3.54 -1.63 -22.10
CA ARG A 52 -2.44 -0.85 -21.53
C ARG A 52 -2.74 0.65 -21.48
N ALA A 53 -3.43 1.18 -22.50
CA ALA A 53 -3.83 2.59 -22.53
C ALA A 53 -4.81 2.92 -21.39
N GLU A 54 -5.83 2.08 -21.14
CA GLU A 54 -6.73 2.23 -20.00
C GLU A 54 -5.96 2.17 -18.67
N ARG A 55 -5.08 1.18 -18.49
CA ARG A 55 -4.27 1.04 -17.26
C ARG A 55 -3.42 2.28 -16.97
N LEU A 56 -2.72 2.82 -17.98
CA LEU A 56 -1.90 4.04 -17.82
C LEU A 56 -2.73 5.28 -17.52
N VAL A 57 -3.90 5.42 -18.15
CA VAL A 57 -4.81 6.57 -17.91
C VAL A 57 -5.41 6.52 -16.51
N LEU A 58 -5.85 5.34 -16.06
CA LEU A 58 -6.34 5.15 -14.69
C LEU A 58 -5.23 5.41 -13.65
N ALA A 59 -4.00 4.97 -13.92
CA ALA A 59 -2.84 5.24 -13.07
C ALA A 59 -2.52 6.74 -12.99
N SER A 60 -2.49 7.43 -14.13
CA SER A 60 -2.29 8.89 -14.20
C SER A 60 -3.36 9.65 -13.41
N GLU A 61 -4.63 9.27 -13.57
CA GLU A 61 -5.75 9.87 -12.86
C GLU A 61 -5.63 9.69 -11.34
N GLN A 62 -5.25 8.49 -10.88
CA GLN A 62 -5.05 8.24 -9.46
C GLN A 62 -3.92 9.08 -8.86
N CYS A 63 -2.78 9.17 -9.54
CA CYS A 63 -1.65 9.99 -9.12
C CYS A 63 -2.05 11.47 -9.03
N ARG A 64 -2.80 11.96 -10.01
CA ARG A 64 -3.33 13.34 -10.07
C ARG A 64 -4.26 13.62 -8.89
N VAL A 65 -5.23 12.73 -8.63
CA VAL A 65 -6.16 12.85 -7.48
C VAL A 65 -5.42 12.80 -6.14
N SER A 66 -4.33 12.03 -6.07
CA SER A 66 -3.49 11.92 -4.87
C SER A 66 -2.52 13.10 -4.68
N GLY A 67 -2.50 14.07 -5.62
CA GLY A 67 -1.64 15.25 -5.58
C GLY A 67 -0.17 14.99 -5.94
N VAL A 68 0.16 13.84 -6.55
CA VAL A 68 1.54 13.46 -6.90
C VAL A 68 1.76 13.67 -8.39
N GLN A 69 1.96 14.93 -8.79
CA GLN A 69 1.93 15.36 -10.19
C GLN A 69 3.03 14.71 -11.05
N ALA A 70 4.25 14.55 -10.52
CA ALA A 70 5.35 13.96 -11.29
C ALA A 70 5.05 12.54 -11.81
N LEU A 71 4.42 11.68 -10.98
CA LEU A 71 3.97 10.36 -11.42
C LEU A 71 2.73 10.43 -12.32
N ALA A 72 1.85 11.40 -12.10
CA ALA A 72 0.70 11.62 -12.98
C ALA A 72 1.15 11.96 -14.41
N ASP A 73 2.15 12.83 -14.54
CA ASP A 73 2.75 13.25 -15.80
C ASP A 73 3.51 12.12 -16.49
N GLU A 74 4.28 11.32 -15.73
CA GLU A 74 4.96 10.13 -16.26
C GLU A 74 3.96 9.15 -16.92
N TYR A 75 2.87 8.81 -16.21
CA TYR A 75 1.88 7.87 -16.75
C TYR A 75 1.05 8.46 -17.88
N ARG A 76 0.78 9.76 -17.82
CA ARG A 76 0.17 10.49 -18.93
C ARG A 76 1.04 10.43 -20.18
N GLN A 77 2.33 10.77 -20.06
CA GLN A 77 3.26 10.77 -21.20
C GLN A 77 3.40 9.37 -21.80
N ARG A 78 3.47 8.34 -20.95
CA ARG A 78 3.45 6.94 -21.40
C ARG A 78 2.16 6.58 -22.13
N ALA A 79 0.99 7.01 -21.66
CA ALA A 79 -0.28 6.80 -22.36
C ALA A 79 -0.33 7.52 -23.71
N GLU A 80 0.10 8.79 -23.75
CA GLU A 80 0.14 9.60 -24.97
C GLU A 80 1.10 9.01 -26.02
N SER A 81 2.19 8.37 -25.59
CA SER A 81 3.15 7.70 -26.47
C SER A 81 2.57 6.51 -27.23
N LEU A 82 1.42 5.96 -26.79
CA LEU A 82 0.73 4.87 -27.47
C LEU A 82 -0.05 5.30 -28.72
N GLY A 83 -0.11 6.60 -29.03
CA GLY A 83 -0.68 7.11 -30.27
C GLY A 83 -2.15 6.69 -30.46
N ASP A 84 -2.41 5.92 -31.52
CA ASP A 84 -3.76 5.52 -31.94
C ASP A 84 -4.47 4.61 -30.94
N ALA A 85 -3.74 3.93 -30.05
CA ALA A 85 -4.35 3.13 -28.98
C ALA A 85 -5.06 4.00 -27.92
N LEU A 86 -4.77 5.31 -27.86
CA LEU A 86 -5.40 6.24 -26.94
C LEU A 86 -6.70 6.79 -27.56
N THR A 87 -7.82 6.16 -27.19
CA THR A 87 -9.16 6.50 -27.67
C THR A 87 -9.57 7.93 -27.28
N PRO A 88 -10.56 8.55 -27.97
CA PRO A 88 -11.05 9.88 -27.61
C PRO A 88 -11.52 9.99 -26.16
N ALA A 89 -12.19 8.95 -25.64
CA ALA A 89 -12.64 8.89 -24.24
C ALA A 89 -11.46 8.98 -23.26
N LEU A 90 -10.37 8.23 -23.52
CA LEU A 90 -9.17 8.26 -22.69
C LEU A 90 -8.45 9.61 -22.77
N ARG A 91 -8.41 10.24 -23.95
CA ARG A 91 -7.87 11.60 -24.12
C ARG A 91 -8.64 12.62 -23.29
N THR A 92 -9.96 12.50 -23.20
CA THR A 92 -10.80 13.36 -22.36
C THR A 92 -10.40 13.26 -20.89
N VAL A 93 -10.17 12.04 -20.37
CA VAL A 93 -9.73 11.83 -18.98
C VAL A 93 -8.39 12.52 -18.71
N LEU A 94 -7.41 12.35 -19.61
CA LEU A 94 -6.08 12.96 -19.44
C LEU A 94 -6.11 14.49 -19.53
N ALA A 95 -7.03 15.05 -20.34
CA ALA A 95 -7.13 16.49 -20.55
C ALA A 95 -7.93 17.21 -19.45
N GLN A 96 -8.93 16.55 -18.87
CA GLN A 96 -9.92 17.19 -17.99
C GLN A 96 -10.06 16.43 -16.66
N PRO A 97 -9.55 17.01 -15.55
CA PRO A 97 -9.77 16.50 -14.21
C PRO A 97 -11.23 16.16 -13.91
N GLY A 98 -11.48 14.94 -13.42
CA GLY A 98 -12.83 14.53 -13.00
C GLY A 98 -13.81 14.28 -14.16
N ALA A 99 -13.35 14.27 -15.41
CA ALA A 99 -14.24 14.05 -16.56
C ALA A 99 -15.00 12.72 -16.47
N GLN A 100 -16.23 12.77 -16.97
CA GLN A 100 -17.00 11.60 -17.39
C GLN A 100 -16.82 11.41 -18.90
N THR A 101 -16.75 10.17 -19.33
CA THR A 101 -16.42 9.82 -20.72
C THR A 101 -17.65 9.45 -21.54
N GLY A 102 -18.79 9.18 -20.89
CA GLY A 102 -19.99 8.64 -21.53
C GLY A 102 -19.87 7.15 -21.87
N ASN A 103 -18.74 6.52 -21.54
CA ASN A 103 -18.55 5.09 -21.60
C ASN A 103 -18.74 4.51 -20.19
N ALA A 104 -19.88 3.85 -19.95
CA ALA A 104 -20.24 3.30 -18.65
C ALA A 104 -19.15 2.40 -18.05
N ARG A 105 -18.48 1.57 -18.88
CA ARG A 105 -17.38 0.68 -18.47
C ARG A 105 -16.22 1.48 -17.87
N LEU A 106 -15.78 2.51 -18.58
CA LEU A 106 -14.65 3.35 -18.17
C LEU A 106 -15.03 4.27 -17.00
N ASP A 107 -16.24 4.81 -17.00
CA ASP A 107 -16.72 5.71 -15.95
C ASP A 107 -16.88 4.97 -14.61
N ALA A 108 -17.30 3.70 -14.61
CA ALA A 108 -17.32 2.86 -13.42
C ALA A 108 -15.91 2.62 -12.85
N ALA A 109 -14.93 2.30 -13.71
CA ALA A 109 -13.54 2.13 -13.30
C ALA A 109 -12.92 3.44 -12.76
N LEU A 110 -13.20 4.58 -13.41
CA LEU A 110 -12.75 5.90 -12.95
C LEU A 110 -13.35 6.27 -11.60
N HIS A 111 -14.65 6.02 -11.40
CA HIS A 111 -15.29 6.23 -10.11
C HIS A 111 -14.60 5.42 -9.02
N PHE A 112 -14.38 4.12 -9.26
CA PHE A 112 -13.68 3.23 -8.34
C PHE A 112 -12.25 3.73 -8.03
N VAL A 113 -11.47 4.10 -9.04
CA VAL A 113 -10.11 4.66 -8.88
C VAL A 113 -10.12 5.94 -8.03
N ARG A 114 -11.00 6.89 -8.32
CA ARG A 114 -11.07 8.19 -7.64
C ARG A 114 -11.45 8.03 -6.16
N THR A 115 -12.43 7.20 -5.87
CA THR A 115 -12.86 6.94 -4.49
C THR A 115 -11.73 6.30 -3.69
N LEU A 116 -11.06 5.29 -4.25
CA LEU A 116 -9.97 4.59 -3.56
C LEU A 116 -8.66 5.37 -3.46
N ALA A 117 -8.44 6.38 -4.30
CA ALA A 117 -7.26 7.21 -4.22
C ALA A 117 -7.12 7.86 -2.83
N LEU A 118 -8.20 8.42 -2.29
CA LEU A 118 -8.18 9.21 -1.05
C LEU A 118 -9.05 8.63 0.08
N HIS A 119 -10.16 7.96 -0.25
CA HIS A 119 -11.18 7.53 0.71
C HIS A 119 -11.43 6.01 0.64
N PRO A 120 -10.42 5.16 0.92
CA PRO A 120 -10.54 3.72 0.73
C PRO A 120 -11.57 3.04 1.63
N ALA A 121 -11.98 3.67 2.75
CA ALA A 121 -13.05 3.20 3.63
C ALA A 121 -14.46 3.55 3.13
N GLU A 122 -14.58 4.60 2.30
CA GLU A 122 -15.87 5.11 1.81
C GLU A 122 -16.31 4.42 0.51
N SER A 123 -15.38 3.76 -0.18
CA SER A 123 -15.75 2.90 -1.29
C SER A 123 -16.49 1.69 -0.76
N ASP A 124 -17.67 1.48 -1.32
CA ASP A 124 -18.56 0.41 -0.91
C ASP A 124 -18.62 -0.71 -1.94
N ARG A 125 -19.31 -1.78 -1.54
CA ARG A 125 -19.57 -2.94 -2.39
C ARG A 125 -20.26 -2.54 -3.71
N ALA A 126 -21.03 -1.46 -3.75
CA ALA A 126 -21.75 -1.04 -4.95
C ALA A 126 -20.77 -0.48 -6.01
N ALA A 127 -19.79 0.32 -5.61
CA ALA A 127 -18.76 0.82 -6.53
C ALA A 127 -17.95 -0.33 -7.18
N LEU A 128 -17.64 -1.39 -6.42
CA LEU A 128 -16.98 -2.57 -6.96
C LEU A 128 -17.88 -3.31 -7.96
N LEU A 129 -19.14 -3.56 -7.61
CA LEU A 129 -20.07 -4.35 -8.43
C LEU A 129 -20.55 -3.60 -9.68
N ALA A 130 -20.52 -2.27 -9.67
CA ALA A 130 -20.82 -1.46 -10.84
C ALA A 130 -19.87 -1.73 -12.02
N MET A 131 -18.61 -2.12 -11.76
CA MET A 131 -17.64 -2.45 -12.83
C MET A 131 -18.10 -3.65 -13.68
N PRO A 132 -18.37 -4.85 -13.12
CA PRO A 132 -18.89 -5.95 -13.93
C PRO A 132 -20.29 -5.70 -14.48
N GLU A 133 -21.16 -4.97 -13.77
CA GLU A 133 -22.47 -4.55 -14.28
C GLU A 133 -22.36 -3.64 -15.52
N SER A 134 -21.28 -2.85 -15.61
CA SER A 134 -20.96 -2.01 -16.77
C SER A 134 -20.21 -2.73 -17.90
N GLY A 135 -19.94 -4.03 -17.74
CA GLY A 135 -19.32 -4.89 -18.76
C GLY A 135 -17.83 -5.17 -18.59
N LEU A 136 -17.19 -4.85 -17.45
CA LEU A 136 -15.87 -5.42 -17.12
C LEU A 136 -16.01 -6.91 -16.81
N SER A 137 -15.01 -7.71 -17.19
CA SER A 137 -14.91 -9.07 -16.65
C SER A 137 -14.56 -9.01 -15.15
N ILE A 138 -14.79 -10.12 -14.42
CA ILE A 138 -14.34 -10.22 -13.02
C ILE A 138 -12.81 -10.13 -12.94
N ASP A 139 -12.09 -10.70 -13.92
CA ASP A 139 -10.62 -10.68 -13.96
C ASP A 139 -10.08 -9.25 -14.20
N ASP A 140 -10.73 -8.48 -15.07
CA ASP A 140 -10.41 -7.05 -15.27
C ASP A 140 -10.77 -6.23 -14.03
N THR A 141 -11.88 -6.55 -13.36
CA THR A 141 -12.29 -5.87 -12.12
C THR A 141 -11.25 -6.06 -11.02
N VAL A 142 -10.76 -7.30 -10.85
CA VAL A 142 -9.66 -7.62 -9.93
C VAL A 142 -8.37 -6.91 -10.36
N LEU A 143 -8.09 -6.84 -11.66
CA LEU A 143 -6.92 -6.14 -12.19
C LEU A 143 -6.96 -4.63 -11.89
N VAL A 144 -8.11 -3.97 -12.06
CA VAL A 144 -8.29 -2.55 -11.69
C VAL A 144 -8.02 -2.37 -10.19
N ALA A 145 -8.55 -3.22 -9.33
CA ALA A 145 -8.30 -3.14 -7.88
C ALA A 145 -6.81 -3.33 -7.53
N GLN A 146 -6.13 -4.27 -8.18
CA GLN A 146 -4.69 -4.47 -7.98
C GLN A 146 -3.85 -3.30 -8.49
N LEU A 147 -4.22 -2.73 -9.65
CA LEU A 147 -3.61 -1.51 -10.18
C LEU A 147 -3.77 -0.35 -9.19
N VAL A 148 -4.98 -0.12 -8.69
CA VAL A 148 -5.26 0.95 -7.72
C VAL A 148 -4.43 0.79 -6.46
N GLY A 149 -4.34 -0.44 -5.95
CA GLY A 149 -3.49 -0.76 -4.81
C GLY A 149 -2.01 -0.47 -5.06
N PHE A 150 -1.48 -0.92 -6.20
CA PHE A 150 -0.08 -0.70 -6.58
C PHE A 150 0.25 0.79 -6.75
N ILE A 151 -0.59 1.55 -7.47
CA ILE A 151 -0.36 2.98 -7.67
C ILE A 151 -0.38 3.74 -6.34
N ALA A 152 -1.29 3.37 -5.42
CA ALA A 152 -1.32 3.93 -4.08
C ALA A 152 -0.06 3.65 -3.25
N TYR A 153 0.56 2.48 -3.44
CA TYR A 153 1.87 2.15 -2.86
C TYR A 153 2.98 3.00 -3.50
N GLN A 154 3.08 2.98 -4.81
CA GLN A 154 4.20 3.57 -5.52
C GLN A 154 4.24 5.09 -5.34
N LEU A 155 3.09 5.78 -5.40
CA LEU A 155 3.04 7.23 -5.19
C LEU A 155 3.45 7.65 -3.78
N ARG A 156 3.16 6.81 -2.77
CA ARG A 156 3.56 7.07 -1.37
C ARG A 156 5.04 6.82 -1.18
N LEU A 157 5.55 5.73 -1.75
CA LEU A 157 6.98 5.46 -1.70
C LEU A 157 7.78 6.56 -2.42
N PHE A 158 7.31 7.00 -3.59
CA PHE A 158 7.91 8.11 -4.33
C PHE A 158 7.92 9.41 -3.53
N ALA A 159 6.77 9.84 -2.98
CA ALA A 159 6.69 11.05 -2.16
C ALA A 159 7.61 10.96 -0.92
N GLY A 160 7.67 9.79 -0.27
CA GLY A 160 8.57 9.55 0.85
C GLY A 160 10.04 9.64 0.46
N VAL A 161 10.44 9.07 -0.68
CA VAL A 161 11.81 9.12 -1.19
C VAL A 161 12.22 10.55 -1.57
N GLN A 162 11.33 11.30 -2.22
CA GLN A 162 11.58 12.73 -2.49
C GLN A 162 11.74 13.52 -1.17
N ALA A 163 10.91 13.24 -0.17
CA ALA A 163 11.03 13.85 1.14
C ALA A 163 12.35 13.51 1.85
N MET A 164 12.84 12.26 1.72
CA MET A 164 14.15 11.86 2.24
C MET A 164 15.30 12.62 1.56
N ASP A 165 15.22 12.81 0.24
CA ASP A 165 16.25 13.55 -0.51
C ASP A 165 16.27 15.03 -0.11
N ALA A 166 15.09 15.65 0.00
CA ALA A 166 14.93 17.02 0.48
C ALA A 166 15.41 17.23 1.93
N LEU A 167 15.35 16.19 2.77
CA LEU A 167 15.87 16.21 4.14
C LEU A 167 17.41 16.13 4.19
N GLY A 168 18.08 15.82 3.07
CA GLY A 168 19.54 15.69 2.96
C GLY A 168 20.03 14.41 3.62
N GLY A 169 19.91 13.27 2.92
CA GLY A 169 20.28 11.92 3.41
C GLY A 169 21.56 11.87 4.28
N GLN A 170 21.52 11.14 5.40
CA GLN A 170 22.64 10.93 6.31
C GLN A 170 22.91 9.42 6.48
N ALA A 171 24.17 9.01 6.27
CA ALA A 171 24.58 7.61 6.32
C ALA A 171 24.51 6.98 7.73
N SER A 172 24.45 7.78 8.78
CA SER A 172 24.41 7.32 10.17
C SER A 172 23.79 8.37 11.08
N ALA A 173 22.84 7.95 11.92
CA ALA A 173 22.31 8.78 13.00
C ALA A 173 23.30 8.79 14.18
N PRO A 174 23.56 9.93 14.84
CA PRO A 174 24.17 9.91 16.16
C PRO A 174 23.27 9.11 17.12
N ALA A 175 23.88 8.34 18.03
CA ALA A 175 23.13 7.58 19.03
C ALA A 175 22.27 8.55 19.85
N ALA A 176 20.95 8.47 19.69
CA ALA A 176 20.05 9.20 20.56
C ALA A 176 20.16 8.58 21.96
N GLU A 177 20.57 9.38 22.95
CA GLU A 177 20.32 9.03 24.35
C GLU A 177 18.81 8.92 24.50
N ALA A 178 18.32 7.70 24.67
CA ALA A 178 16.92 7.43 24.93
C ALA A 178 16.55 8.05 26.28
N ALA A 179 16.15 9.32 26.27
CA ALA A 179 15.46 9.93 27.39
C ALA A 179 14.10 9.23 27.51
N ALA A 180 14.04 8.21 28.36
CA ALA A 180 12.81 7.56 28.75
C ALA A 180 11.96 8.63 29.46
N ALA A 181 11.04 9.26 28.73
CA ALA A 181 9.97 10.02 29.36
C ALA A 181 9.20 9.05 30.28
N PRO A 182 8.92 9.40 31.54
CA PRO A 182 8.11 8.56 32.41
C PRO A 182 6.70 8.50 31.82
N PHE A 183 6.33 7.36 31.24
CA PHE A 183 5.01 7.17 30.68
C PHE A 183 4.10 6.41 31.65
N VAL A 184 2.90 6.94 31.83
CA VAL A 184 1.86 6.38 32.69
C VAL A 184 1.11 5.31 31.91
N HIS A 185 1.24 4.06 32.36
CA HIS A 185 0.41 2.94 31.93
C HIS A 185 -1.07 3.37 31.98
N PRO A 186 -1.89 3.21 30.93
CA PRO A 186 -3.32 3.17 31.14
C PRO A 186 -3.54 1.97 32.08
N ALA A 187 -3.98 2.24 33.31
CA ALA A 187 -4.56 1.21 34.14
C ALA A 187 -5.72 0.63 33.33
N ASN A 188 -5.69 -0.69 33.11
CA ASN A 188 -6.61 -1.49 32.28
C ASN A 188 -6.23 -1.58 30.79
N LEU A 189 -5.33 -2.51 30.49
CA LEU A 189 -5.25 -3.19 29.19
C LEU A 189 -5.37 -4.69 29.49
N PRO A 190 -6.17 -5.49 28.76
CA PRO A 190 -6.09 -6.93 28.94
C PRO A 190 -4.63 -7.38 28.68
N PRO A 191 -4.09 -8.36 29.43
CA PRO A 191 -2.73 -8.83 29.26
C PRO A 191 -2.43 -9.22 27.81
N PRO A 192 -1.18 -9.09 27.32
CA PRO A 192 -0.81 -9.56 25.98
C PRO A 192 -1.27 -11.01 25.76
N GLY A 193 -2.05 -11.24 24.69
CA GLY A 193 -2.68 -12.53 24.40
C GLY A 193 -4.19 -12.58 24.60
N GLU A 194 -4.77 -11.65 25.37
CA GLU A 194 -6.21 -11.40 25.36
C GLU A 194 -6.55 -10.35 24.29
N PRO A 195 -7.59 -10.56 23.45
CA PRO A 195 -7.85 -9.65 22.34
C PRO A 195 -8.25 -8.24 22.77
N LEU A 196 -7.55 -7.23 22.24
CA LEU A 196 -7.93 -5.84 22.34
C LEU A 196 -9.22 -5.61 21.55
N ARG A 197 -10.14 -4.79 22.08
CA ARG A 197 -11.36 -4.32 21.39
C ARG A 197 -11.64 -2.87 21.78
N ARG A 198 -11.36 -1.92 20.89
CA ARG A 198 -11.49 -0.47 21.18
C ARG A 198 -11.93 0.28 19.94
N ASN A 199 -12.94 1.15 20.07
CA ASN A 199 -13.44 2.03 19.01
C ASN A 199 -13.70 1.34 17.65
N GLY A 200 -14.23 0.10 17.67
CA GLY A 200 -14.52 -0.68 16.46
C GLY A 200 -13.33 -1.44 15.87
N TYR A 201 -12.15 -1.37 16.50
CA TYR A 201 -10.96 -2.13 16.14
C TYR A 201 -10.67 -3.24 17.13
N THR A 202 -9.97 -4.27 16.68
CA THR A 202 -9.64 -5.43 17.49
C THR A 202 -8.27 -6.01 17.18
N SER A 203 -7.69 -6.82 18.07
CA SER A 203 -6.57 -7.74 17.78
C SER A 203 -6.99 -9.22 17.71
N GLU A 204 -8.29 -9.50 17.62
CA GLU A 204 -8.83 -10.84 17.36
C GLU A 204 -8.44 -11.38 15.99
N THR A 205 -8.24 -12.69 15.88
CA THR A 205 -8.10 -13.30 14.55
C THR A 205 -9.41 -13.19 13.79
N LEU A 206 -9.38 -12.46 12.67
CA LEU A 206 -10.51 -12.28 11.77
C LEU A 206 -10.36 -13.18 10.55
N ASP A 207 -11.48 -13.58 9.98
CA ASP A 207 -11.55 -14.13 8.63
C ASP A 207 -11.95 -13.02 7.64
N TRP A 208 -11.91 -13.30 6.34
CA TRP A 208 -12.26 -12.35 5.30
C TRP A 208 -13.04 -13.05 4.19
N THR A 209 -14.06 -12.38 3.65
CA THR A 209 -14.85 -12.93 2.54
C THR A 209 -14.93 -11.97 1.36
N SER A 210 -14.89 -12.53 0.16
CA SER A 210 -14.90 -11.79 -1.10
C SER A 210 -16.30 -11.36 -1.50
N TRP A 211 -16.40 -10.17 -2.11
CA TRP A 211 -17.60 -9.66 -2.79
C TRP A 211 -17.76 -10.16 -4.21
N LEU A 212 -16.66 -10.56 -4.84
CA LEU A 212 -16.63 -11.11 -6.19
C LEU A 212 -16.47 -12.64 -6.15
N PRO A 213 -16.91 -13.35 -7.19
CA PRO A 213 -16.65 -14.78 -7.32
C PRO A 213 -15.15 -15.09 -7.30
N VAL A 214 -14.72 -15.86 -6.31
CA VAL A 214 -13.32 -16.31 -6.17
C VAL A 214 -13.01 -17.45 -7.16
N LEU A 215 -11.73 -17.73 -7.38
CA LEU A 215 -11.30 -18.91 -8.14
C LEU A 215 -11.71 -20.20 -7.42
N ASP A 216 -12.23 -21.17 -8.16
CA ASP A 216 -12.41 -22.54 -7.65
C ASP A 216 -11.06 -23.28 -7.70
N PRO A 217 -10.49 -23.69 -6.54
CA PRO A 217 -9.20 -24.38 -6.50
C PRO A 217 -9.17 -25.67 -7.31
N ALA A 218 -10.31 -26.36 -7.50
CA ALA A 218 -10.38 -27.63 -8.22
C ALA A 218 -10.24 -27.46 -9.73
N THR A 219 -10.56 -26.28 -10.26
CA THR A 219 -10.51 -25.96 -11.70
C THR A 219 -9.43 -24.93 -12.05
N ALA A 220 -8.68 -24.45 -11.05
CA ALA A 220 -7.56 -23.53 -11.21
C ALA A 220 -6.49 -24.08 -12.17
N THR A 221 -5.93 -23.21 -13.00
CA THR A 221 -4.83 -23.56 -13.92
C THR A 221 -3.55 -23.91 -13.15
N ALA A 222 -2.61 -24.59 -13.81
CA ALA A 222 -1.31 -24.93 -13.20
C ALA A 222 -0.56 -23.70 -12.68
N GLU A 223 -0.62 -22.57 -13.41
CA GLU A 223 -0.01 -21.31 -12.98
C GLU A 223 -0.70 -20.75 -11.72
N GLN A 224 -2.04 -20.75 -11.69
CA GLN A 224 -2.80 -20.29 -10.52
C GLN A 224 -2.51 -21.14 -9.28
N GLN A 225 -2.45 -22.47 -9.44
CA GLN A 225 -2.12 -23.39 -8.35
C GLN A 225 -0.71 -23.13 -7.80
N ALA A 226 0.28 -22.95 -8.69
CA ALA A 226 1.66 -22.68 -8.30
C ALA A 226 1.79 -21.35 -7.53
N VAL A 227 1.11 -20.30 -7.97
CA VAL A 227 1.13 -19.00 -7.28
C VAL A 227 0.44 -19.10 -5.91
N LEU A 228 -0.69 -19.81 -5.80
CA LEU A 228 -1.36 -20.03 -4.52
C LEU A 228 -0.45 -20.75 -3.52
N ASP A 229 0.27 -21.80 -3.96
CA ASP A 229 1.22 -22.54 -3.12
C ASP A 229 2.35 -21.68 -2.56
N LEU A 230 2.87 -20.77 -3.38
CA LEU A 230 3.95 -19.87 -3.00
C LEU A 230 3.48 -18.68 -2.16
N SER A 231 2.19 -18.33 -2.22
CA SER A 231 1.66 -17.13 -1.58
C SER A 231 1.46 -17.27 -0.08
N HIS A 232 0.75 -18.32 0.36
CA HIS A 232 0.43 -18.51 1.78
C HIS A 232 -0.07 -19.94 2.07
N PRO A 233 0.20 -20.53 3.25
CA PRO A 233 -0.26 -21.90 3.56
C PRO A 233 -1.79 -22.10 3.49
N LYS A 234 -2.56 -21.03 3.72
CA LYS A 234 -4.03 -21.02 3.60
C LYS A 234 -4.55 -20.47 2.27
N ALA A 235 -3.69 -20.24 1.28
CA ALA A 235 -4.09 -19.54 0.05
C ALA A 235 -5.23 -20.26 -0.70
N ARG A 236 -5.23 -21.60 -0.71
CA ARG A 236 -6.28 -22.41 -1.36
C ARG A 236 -7.64 -22.37 -0.68
N THR A 237 -7.74 -21.83 0.53
CA THR A 237 -8.98 -21.75 1.31
C THR A 237 -9.32 -20.33 1.74
N SER A 238 -8.53 -19.35 1.31
CA SER A 238 -8.71 -17.94 1.63
C SER A 238 -9.30 -17.23 0.43
N ASP A 239 -10.51 -16.69 0.59
CA ASP A 239 -11.20 -15.90 -0.44
C ASP A 239 -10.28 -14.82 -1.02
N PHE A 240 -9.46 -14.18 -0.18
CA PHE A 240 -8.54 -13.13 -0.63
C PHE A 240 -7.52 -13.65 -1.65
N TYR A 241 -6.83 -14.74 -1.33
CA TYR A 241 -5.84 -15.32 -2.25
C TYR A 241 -6.48 -15.93 -3.48
N LEU A 242 -7.63 -16.61 -3.33
CA LEU A 242 -8.37 -17.18 -4.45
C LEU A 242 -8.91 -16.10 -5.40
N LEU A 243 -9.32 -14.95 -4.88
CA LEU A 243 -9.73 -13.82 -5.70
C LEU A 243 -8.54 -13.23 -6.46
N LEU A 244 -7.43 -12.94 -5.78
CA LEU A 244 -6.26 -12.34 -6.43
C LEU A 244 -5.58 -13.31 -7.41
N ALA A 245 -5.68 -14.62 -7.19
CA ALA A 245 -5.17 -15.65 -8.11
C ALA A 245 -5.92 -15.72 -9.44
N ARG A 246 -7.03 -15.00 -9.60
CA ARG A 246 -7.57 -14.68 -10.92
C ARG A 246 -6.57 -13.97 -11.82
N GLN A 247 -5.66 -13.20 -11.21
CA GLN A 247 -4.53 -12.56 -11.86
C GLN A 247 -3.20 -13.09 -11.28
N PRO A 248 -2.81 -14.33 -11.60
CA PRO A 248 -1.75 -15.06 -10.88
C PRO A 248 -0.39 -14.36 -10.97
N ARG A 249 -0.05 -13.80 -12.14
CA ARG A 249 1.21 -13.06 -12.33
C ARG A 249 1.27 -11.81 -11.46
N VAL A 250 0.16 -11.07 -11.34
CA VAL A 250 0.08 -9.88 -10.49
C VAL A 250 0.20 -10.25 -9.02
N LEU A 251 -0.48 -11.33 -8.58
CA LEU A 251 -0.36 -11.84 -7.23
C LEU A 251 1.09 -12.28 -6.89
N SER A 252 1.78 -12.90 -7.86
CA SER A 252 3.19 -13.30 -7.70
C SER A 252 4.09 -12.09 -7.47
N GLU A 253 4.03 -11.06 -8.33
CA GLU A 253 4.85 -9.85 -8.20
C GLU A 253 4.56 -9.10 -6.90
N ARG A 254 3.27 -8.97 -6.55
CA ARG A 254 2.86 -8.39 -5.26
C ARG A 254 3.46 -9.16 -4.08
N SER A 255 3.44 -10.48 -4.12
CA SER A 255 3.97 -11.33 -3.04
C SER A 255 5.49 -11.17 -2.89
N GLN A 256 6.22 -10.99 -3.99
CA GLN A 256 7.64 -10.68 -3.97
C GLN A 256 7.91 -9.32 -3.29
N ALA A 257 7.17 -8.28 -3.68
CA ALA A 257 7.31 -6.95 -3.06
C ALA A 257 6.97 -6.98 -1.56
N PHE A 258 5.86 -7.63 -1.19
CA PHE A 258 5.45 -7.80 0.21
C PHE A 258 6.55 -8.49 1.03
N ASN A 259 7.08 -9.61 0.54
CA ASN A 259 8.09 -10.38 1.25
C ASN A 259 9.42 -9.62 1.37
N ALA A 260 9.82 -8.92 0.32
CA ALA A 260 11.03 -8.10 0.31
C ALA A 260 10.97 -6.96 1.34
N ILE A 261 9.78 -6.39 1.56
CA ILE A 261 9.56 -5.31 2.54
C ILE A 261 9.42 -5.86 3.97
N MET A 262 8.53 -6.82 4.19
CA MET A 262 8.16 -7.23 5.55
C MET A 262 9.20 -8.11 6.24
N TYR A 263 10.01 -8.84 5.46
CA TYR A 263 10.99 -9.79 6.02
C TYR A 263 12.45 -9.38 5.76
N ALA A 264 12.72 -8.19 5.21
CA ALA A 264 14.09 -7.68 5.08
C ALA A 264 14.79 -7.60 6.45
N PRO A 265 16.03 -8.12 6.59
CA PRO A 265 16.80 -8.00 7.81
C PRO A 265 17.41 -6.59 7.98
N GLY A 266 17.69 -6.20 9.23
CA GLY A 266 18.25 -4.89 9.57
C GLY A 266 17.27 -3.73 9.32
N GLY A 267 17.73 -2.50 9.55
CA GLY A 267 16.88 -1.31 9.50
C GLY A 267 15.80 -1.33 10.58
N LEU A 268 14.58 -0.93 10.22
CA LEU A 268 13.47 -0.80 11.17
C LEU A 268 13.06 -2.18 11.69
N SER A 269 12.89 -2.33 13.00
CA SER A 269 12.54 -3.61 13.58
C SER A 269 11.20 -4.13 13.07
N ARG A 270 10.99 -5.44 13.10
CA ARG A 270 9.73 -6.04 12.67
C ARG A 270 8.53 -5.49 13.45
N ALA A 271 8.68 -5.31 14.76
CA ALA A 271 7.62 -4.74 15.59
C ALA A 271 7.27 -3.30 15.18
N GLU A 272 8.28 -2.47 14.89
CA GLU A 272 8.05 -1.09 14.44
C GLU A 272 7.45 -1.02 13.02
N ARG A 273 7.76 -1.98 12.15
CA ARG A 273 7.05 -2.11 10.86
C ARG A 273 5.56 -2.38 11.08
N GLU A 274 5.19 -3.19 12.07
CA GLU A 274 3.79 -3.41 12.45
C GLU A 274 3.15 -2.13 13.04
N VAL A 275 3.90 -1.28 13.76
CA VAL A 275 3.39 0.04 14.23
C VAL A 275 3.01 0.93 13.05
N ALA A 276 3.87 1.05 12.03
CA ALA A 276 3.54 1.78 10.81
C ALA A 276 2.33 1.16 10.07
N ALA A 277 2.29 -0.17 9.96
CA ALA A 277 1.21 -0.92 9.32
C ALA A 277 -0.16 -0.67 9.99
N THR A 278 -0.20 -0.74 11.32
CA THR A 278 -1.41 -0.48 12.10
C THR A 278 -1.83 0.98 11.98
N ALA A 279 -0.89 1.94 11.95
CA ALA A 279 -1.21 3.36 11.82
C ALA A 279 -1.90 3.65 10.47
N VAL A 280 -1.35 3.11 9.38
CA VAL A 280 -1.96 3.22 8.04
C VAL A 280 -3.32 2.53 8.01
N SER A 281 -3.43 1.32 8.55
CA SER A 281 -4.69 0.55 8.58
C SER A 281 -5.78 1.24 9.39
N ARG A 282 -5.41 1.83 10.54
CA ARG A 282 -6.31 2.63 11.38
C ARG A 282 -6.77 3.89 10.65
N SER A 283 -5.87 4.61 10.00
CA SER A 283 -6.21 5.80 9.22
C SER A 283 -7.10 5.49 8.02
N ASN A 284 -6.90 4.34 7.38
CA ASN A 284 -7.69 3.91 6.22
C ASN A 284 -9.01 3.23 6.61
N GLY A 285 -9.32 3.04 7.89
CA GLY A 285 -10.55 2.33 8.29
C GLY A 285 -10.50 0.80 8.17
N CYS A 286 -9.34 0.20 7.89
CA CYS A 286 -9.23 -1.24 7.62
C CYS A 286 -9.10 -2.07 8.90
N VAL A 287 -10.23 -2.55 9.42
CA VAL A 287 -10.30 -3.37 10.65
C VAL A 287 -9.52 -4.68 10.51
N TYR A 288 -9.64 -5.37 9.36
CA TYR A 288 -8.90 -6.62 9.13
C TYR A 288 -7.38 -6.43 9.27
N CYS A 289 -6.81 -5.48 8.54
CA CYS A 289 -5.37 -5.23 8.56
C CYS A 289 -4.93 -4.73 9.94
N ALA A 290 -5.66 -3.78 10.54
CA ALA A 290 -5.35 -3.28 11.87
C ALA A 290 -5.28 -4.42 12.90
N SER A 291 -6.17 -5.41 12.80
CA SER A 291 -6.13 -6.58 13.68
C SER A 291 -4.90 -7.47 13.47
N VAL A 292 -4.61 -7.83 12.22
CA VAL A 292 -3.45 -8.69 11.89
C VAL A 292 -2.14 -8.05 12.37
N HIS A 293 -1.97 -6.74 12.15
CA HIS A 293 -0.74 -6.03 12.50
C HIS A 293 -0.64 -5.75 14.00
N ALA A 294 -1.75 -5.45 14.69
CA ALA A 294 -1.77 -5.38 16.15
C ALA A 294 -1.39 -6.71 16.78
N GLN A 295 -2.00 -7.83 16.34
CA GLN A 295 -1.64 -9.16 16.82
C GLN A 295 -0.17 -9.48 16.58
N ARG A 296 0.35 -9.14 15.39
CA ARG A 296 1.74 -9.41 15.06
C ARG A 296 2.70 -8.60 15.92
N PHE A 297 2.37 -7.34 16.20
CA PHE A 297 3.10 -6.52 17.15
C PHE A 297 3.10 -7.12 18.56
N GLU A 298 1.94 -7.52 19.08
CA GLU A 298 1.83 -8.15 20.41
C GLU A 298 2.70 -9.40 20.52
N GLN A 299 2.72 -10.23 19.48
CA GLN A 299 3.56 -11.43 19.42
C GLN A 299 5.06 -11.11 19.48
N LEU A 300 5.50 -10.03 18.83
CA LEU A 300 6.91 -9.64 18.71
C LEU A 300 7.39 -8.82 19.90
N ALA A 301 6.63 -7.81 20.31
CA ALA A 301 6.98 -6.83 21.33
C ALA A 301 6.53 -7.25 22.74
N LYS A 302 5.68 -8.27 22.87
CA LYS A 302 5.12 -8.75 24.15
C LYS A 302 4.41 -7.66 24.96
N ARG A 303 3.81 -6.69 24.25
CA ARG A 303 2.99 -5.59 24.80
C ARG A 303 1.95 -5.15 23.77
N ASN A 304 0.93 -4.44 24.22
CA ASN A 304 -0.21 -4.01 23.39
C ASN A 304 -0.63 -2.54 23.63
N ASP A 305 0.11 -1.80 24.45
CA ASP A 305 -0.16 -0.42 24.88
C ASP A 305 -0.23 0.58 23.72
N VAL A 306 0.74 0.56 22.80
CA VAL A 306 0.73 1.44 21.63
C VAL A 306 -0.41 1.08 20.67
N MET A 307 -0.79 -0.20 20.57
CA MET A 307 -1.92 -0.64 19.75
C MET A 307 -3.24 -0.14 20.36
N ALA A 308 -3.36 -0.20 21.68
CA ALA A 308 -4.50 0.32 22.40
C ALA A 308 -4.65 1.85 22.25
N GLN A 309 -3.56 2.62 22.29
CA GLN A 309 -3.58 4.06 21.99
C GLN A 309 -3.99 4.33 20.54
N MET A 310 -3.44 3.55 19.60
CA MET A 310 -3.71 3.73 18.18
C MET A 310 -5.15 3.39 17.80
N PHE A 311 -5.75 2.37 18.43
CA PHE A 311 -7.17 2.07 18.25
C PHE A 311 -8.06 3.16 18.83
N ASP A 312 -7.69 3.74 19.98
CA ASP A 312 -8.41 4.86 20.58
C ASP A 312 -8.36 6.10 19.66
N ASP A 313 -7.16 6.62 19.42
CA ASP A 313 -6.90 7.79 18.60
C ASP A 313 -5.47 7.75 18.01
N PRO A 314 -5.31 7.51 16.69
CA PRO A 314 -3.98 7.44 16.08
C PRO A 314 -3.23 8.78 16.09
N ASP A 315 -3.91 9.93 16.18
CA ASP A 315 -3.26 11.26 16.13
C ASP A 315 -2.52 11.61 17.44
N THR A 316 -2.96 11.01 18.55
CA THR A 316 -2.31 11.16 19.86
C THR A 316 -1.44 9.97 20.25
N ALA A 317 -1.49 8.85 19.50
CA ALA A 317 -0.79 7.61 19.82
C ALA A 317 0.76 7.68 19.73
N GLY A 318 1.38 6.82 20.53
CA GLY A 318 2.82 6.62 20.65
C GLY A 318 3.25 6.61 22.13
N THR A 319 3.83 5.50 22.60
CA THR A 319 4.22 5.38 24.03
C THR A 319 5.58 6.03 24.33
N ASN A 320 6.32 6.37 23.28
CA ASN A 320 7.57 7.14 23.32
C ASN A 320 7.70 8.02 22.07
N ALA A 321 8.71 8.90 22.05
CA ALA A 321 8.95 9.83 20.95
C ALA A 321 9.17 9.12 19.59
N ARG A 322 9.84 7.96 19.61
CA ARG A 322 10.16 7.19 18.41
C ARG A 322 8.93 6.56 17.78
N GLU A 323 8.10 5.89 18.58
CA GLU A 323 6.80 5.36 18.13
C GLU A 323 5.88 6.46 17.64
N ARG A 324 5.79 7.56 18.38
CA ARG A 324 5.00 8.72 17.96
C ARG A 324 5.47 9.23 16.60
N ALA A 325 6.77 9.40 16.39
CA ALA A 325 7.30 9.85 15.10
C ALA A 325 6.95 8.88 13.96
N ILE A 326 7.08 7.56 14.15
CA ILE A 326 6.71 6.52 13.17
C ILE A 326 5.22 6.63 12.82
N ILE A 327 4.36 6.71 13.83
CA ILE A 327 2.90 6.80 13.66
C ILE A 327 2.55 8.07 12.89
N GLN A 328 2.97 9.24 13.37
CA GLN A 328 2.59 10.52 12.78
C GLN A 328 3.08 10.67 11.33
N SER A 329 4.30 10.18 11.02
CA SER A 329 4.81 10.17 9.65
C SER A 329 3.99 9.24 8.74
N SER A 330 3.63 8.06 9.24
CA SER A 330 2.80 7.09 8.51
C SER A 330 1.40 7.65 8.23
N LEU A 331 0.80 8.35 9.20
CA LEU A 331 -0.50 9.01 9.04
C LEU A 331 -0.43 10.14 8.01
N ALA A 332 0.58 11.00 8.10
CA ALA A 332 0.75 12.12 7.17
C ALA A 332 0.93 11.62 5.73
N LEU A 333 1.77 10.60 5.51
CA LEU A 333 1.97 9.98 4.20
C LEU A 333 0.69 9.31 3.68
N THR A 334 -0.09 8.71 4.57
CA THR A 334 -1.33 8.02 4.20
C THR A 334 -2.40 9.00 3.73
N ARG A 335 -2.60 10.08 4.50
CA ARG A 335 -3.70 11.04 4.32
C ARG A 335 -3.43 12.06 3.21
N ALA A 336 -2.18 12.51 3.05
CA ALA A 336 -1.85 13.58 2.12
C ALA A 336 -0.47 13.36 1.46
N PRO A 337 -0.31 12.32 0.61
CA PRO A 337 0.97 12.01 -0.03
C PRO A 337 1.49 13.16 -0.92
N GLY A 338 0.61 13.90 -1.61
CA GLY A 338 1.01 15.03 -2.45
C GLY A 338 1.61 16.23 -1.71
N SER A 339 1.41 16.33 -0.39
CA SER A 339 2.02 17.37 0.46
C SER A 339 3.03 16.81 1.46
N PHE A 340 3.40 15.54 1.33
CA PHE A 340 4.36 14.90 2.21
C PHE A 340 5.78 15.40 1.89
N GLY A 341 6.52 15.87 2.89
CA GLY A 341 7.85 16.44 2.69
C GLY A 341 8.79 16.21 3.87
N ALA A 342 9.97 16.82 3.78
CA ALA A 342 11.03 16.71 4.78
C ALA A 342 10.56 17.03 6.21
N ALA A 343 9.61 17.97 6.37
CA ALA A 343 9.04 18.34 7.66
C ALA A 343 8.35 17.17 8.40
N GLN A 344 7.73 16.24 7.67
CA GLN A 344 7.11 15.05 8.26
C GLN A 344 8.16 13.99 8.64
N LEU A 345 9.36 14.02 8.05
CA LEU A 345 10.42 13.06 8.33
C LEU A 345 11.40 13.54 9.41
N GLN A 346 11.54 14.85 9.62
CA GLN A 346 12.44 15.41 10.62
C GLN A 346 12.22 14.83 12.03
N PRO A 347 10.98 14.65 12.54
CA PRO A 347 10.77 14.04 13.86
C PRO A 347 11.28 12.60 13.98
N LEU A 348 11.37 11.85 12.87
CA LEU A 348 11.97 10.51 12.88
C LEU A 348 13.47 10.59 13.12
N ARG A 349 14.15 11.53 12.44
CA ARG A 349 15.59 11.77 12.66
C ARG A 349 15.86 12.27 14.08
N ASP A 350 15.02 13.18 14.58
CA ASP A 350 15.12 13.69 15.95
C ASP A 350 14.92 12.57 16.99
N ALA A 351 14.11 11.56 16.65
CA ALA A 351 13.93 10.34 17.45
C ALA A 351 15.00 9.26 17.19
N GLY A 352 16.07 9.58 16.46
CA GLY A 352 17.22 8.72 16.22
C GLY A 352 17.04 7.64 15.15
N LEU A 353 16.03 7.73 14.27
CA LEU A 353 15.95 6.83 13.11
C LEU A 353 17.02 7.17 12.08
N THR A 354 17.73 6.13 11.65
CA THR A 354 18.63 6.17 10.49
C THR A 354 17.84 6.28 9.18
N ASP A 355 18.50 6.70 8.10
CA ASP A 355 17.88 6.75 6.76
C ASP A 355 17.35 5.38 6.31
N GLN A 356 18.02 4.27 6.66
CA GLN A 356 17.54 2.93 6.34
C GLN A 356 16.25 2.59 7.10
N GLU A 357 16.14 2.98 8.37
CA GLU A 357 14.92 2.80 9.17
C GLU A 357 13.77 3.68 8.67
N ILE A 358 14.06 4.93 8.28
CA ILE A 358 13.08 5.82 7.66
C ILE A 358 12.57 5.21 6.35
N LEU A 359 13.47 4.70 5.50
CA LEU A 359 13.09 4.03 4.26
C LEU A 359 12.22 2.79 4.51
N ASP A 360 12.55 1.98 5.52
CA ASP A 360 11.73 0.82 5.91
C ASP A 360 10.34 1.22 6.43
N MET A 361 10.24 2.32 7.19
CA MET A 361 8.96 2.88 7.61
C MET A 361 8.13 3.31 6.40
N LEU A 362 8.72 4.03 5.45
CA LEU A 362 8.07 4.45 4.21
C LEU A 362 7.59 3.25 3.38
N HIS A 363 8.41 2.20 3.25
CA HIS A 363 8.01 0.96 2.58
C HIS A 363 6.82 0.30 3.28
N SER A 364 6.83 0.18 4.61
CA SER A 364 5.72 -0.39 5.37
C SER A 364 4.44 0.42 5.16
N ALA A 365 4.50 1.75 5.37
CA ALA A 365 3.34 2.62 5.22
C ALA A 365 2.76 2.59 3.79
N ALA A 366 3.62 2.62 2.77
CA ALA A 366 3.20 2.50 1.38
C ALA A 366 2.56 1.13 1.09
N LEU A 367 3.16 0.03 1.56
CA LEU A 367 2.67 -1.33 1.32
C LEU A 367 1.30 -1.56 1.94
N PHE A 368 1.06 -1.02 3.13
CA PHE A 368 -0.27 -1.12 3.76
C PHE A 368 -1.28 -0.16 3.14
N GLY A 369 -0.83 0.92 2.52
CA GLY A 369 -1.66 1.70 1.59
C GLY A 369 -2.21 0.86 0.43
N TRP A 370 -1.40 -0.06 -0.12
CA TRP A 370 -1.86 -1.06 -1.10
C TRP A 370 -2.77 -2.10 -0.47
N ALA A 371 -2.31 -2.79 0.58
CA ALA A 371 -3.05 -3.89 1.17
C ALA A 371 -4.45 -3.47 1.66
N ASN A 372 -4.57 -2.31 2.34
CA ASN A 372 -5.86 -1.84 2.84
C ASN A 372 -6.86 -1.60 1.70
N ARG A 373 -6.42 -1.04 0.56
CA ARG A 373 -7.30 -0.81 -0.59
C ARG A 373 -7.88 -2.11 -1.13
N LEU A 374 -7.10 -3.18 -1.17
CA LEU A 374 -7.61 -4.50 -1.57
C LEU A 374 -8.57 -5.06 -0.52
N MET A 375 -8.17 -5.05 0.76
CA MET A 375 -8.96 -5.66 1.83
C MET A 375 -10.31 -4.99 2.06
N LEU A 376 -10.37 -3.66 1.96
CA LEU A 376 -11.60 -2.89 2.15
C LEU A 376 -12.59 -3.05 0.99
N ASN A 377 -12.09 -3.24 -0.22
CA ASN A 377 -12.90 -3.03 -1.43
C ASN A 377 -13.23 -4.31 -2.18
N LEU A 378 -12.44 -5.35 -2.00
CA LEU A 378 -12.73 -6.65 -2.61
C LEU A 378 -13.60 -7.55 -1.72
N GLY A 379 -13.89 -7.13 -0.49
CA GLY A 379 -14.56 -7.98 0.49
C GLY A 379 -14.75 -7.29 1.83
N LYS A 380 -14.96 -8.08 2.88
CA LYS A 380 -15.03 -7.60 4.26
C LYS A 380 -14.43 -8.59 5.25
N GLU A 381 -14.01 -8.08 6.40
CA GLU A 381 -13.72 -8.90 7.56
C GLU A 381 -14.96 -9.64 8.08
N ARG A 382 -14.71 -10.80 8.67
CA ARG A 382 -15.68 -11.59 9.41
C ARG A 382 -15.08 -11.97 10.75
N TYR A 383 -15.83 -11.77 11.81
CA TYR A 383 -15.48 -12.31 13.11
C TYR A 383 -15.63 -13.83 13.05
N ILE A 384 -14.61 -14.55 13.49
CA ILE A 384 -14.69 -16.00 13.64
C ILE A 384 -15.54 -16.23 14.89
N THR A 385 -16.81 -16.59 14.70
CA THR A 385 -17.67 -16.98 15.83
C THR A 385 -17.05 -18.22 16.50
N PRO A 386 -16.92 -18.24 17.84
CA PRO A 386 -16.41 -19.40 18.58
C PRO A 386 -17.19 -20.69 18.32
#